data_AF-A0A956GXS0-F1
#
_entry.id   AF-A0A956GXS0-F1
#
_cell.length_a   1.000
_cell.length_b   1.000
_cell.length_c   1.000
_cell.angle_alpha   90.00
_cell.angle_beta   90.00
_cell.angle_gamma   90.00
#
_symmetry.space_group_name_H-M   'P 1'
#
loop_
_entity.id
_entity.type
_entity.pdbx_description
1 polymer ?
#
loop_
_entity_poly.entity_id
_entity_poly.type
_entity_poly.pdbx_seq_one_letter_code
_entity_poly.pdbx_strand_id
1 'polypeptide(L)'
;MEVRLADEALFVIPASGALWTFDFGNKTETLREAAGENQGPMFQVAQARAGDSDLLLVLPTFSAPTIAEQDRIRTLLNDHDRRDPTRGGNVRPVALVIEHSVGKAVVVTEARPLGAKIAAIAALVRKCWEWDEVERYAIKVDLREFEVIVEHDGERWDARISARPQTDDWQ
;
A
#
# COMPACT_ATOMS: atom_id res chain seq x y z
N MET A 1 -7.97 14.02 -7.10
CA MET A 1 -8.83 12.91 -6.61
C MET A 1 -8.55 12.81 -5.14
N GLU A 2 -9.61 12.79 -4.34
CA GLU A 2 -9.47 12.69 -2.89
C GLU A 2 -8.88 11.33 -2.50
N VAL A 3 -7.92 11.34 -1.59
CA VAL A 3 -7.26 10.15 -1.07
C VAL A 3 -7.28 10.19 0.45
N ARG A 4 -7.62 9.07 1.09
CA ARG A 4 -7.68 8.93 2.55
C ARG A 4 -6.91 7.70 2.99
N LEU A 5 -6.23 7.81 4.12
CA LEU A 5 -5.62 6.68 4.83
C LEU A 5 -6.47 6.38 6.06
N ALA A 6 -6.60 5.11 6.43
CA ALA A 6 -7.17 4.75 7.72
C ALA A 6 -6.16 5.04 8.84
N ASP A 7 -6.67 5.34 10.03
CA ASP A 7 -5.89 5.54 11.26
C ASP A 7 -5.38 4.22 11.87
N GLU A 8 -5.56 3.10 11.17
CA GLU A 8 -5.09 1.78 11.59
C GLU A 8 -3.97 1.31 10.66
N ALA A 9 -2.80 1.03 11.21
CA ALA A 9 -1.69 0.41 10.51
C ALA A 9 -1.73 -1.12 10.66
N LEU A 10 -1.63 -1.82 9.53
CA LEU A 10 -1.50 -3.27 9.49
C LEU A 10 -0.03 -3.65 9.26
N PHE A 11 0.41 -4.79 9.79
CA PHE A 11 1.76 -5.29 9.58
C PHE A 11 1.77 -6.80 9.31
N VAL A 12 2.56 -7.25 8.34
CA VAL A 12 2.60 -8.64 7.89
C VAL A 12 4.00 -9.25 8.03
N ILE A 13 4.06 -10.47 8.57
CA ILE A 13 5.24 -11.34 8.54
C ILE A 13 4.88 -12.63 7.78
N PRO A 14 5.22 -12.73 6.49
CA PRO A 14 4.79 -13.85 5.64
C PRO A 14 5.33 -15.20 6.11
N ALA A 15 6.54 -15.24 6.66
CA ALA A 15 7.19 -16.47 7.09
C ALA A 15 6.46 -17.16 8.26
N SER A 16 6.00 -16.38 9.24
CA SER A 16 5.25 -16.88 10.40
C SER A 16 3.74 -16.91 10.18
N GLY A 17 3.25 -16.24 9.12
CA GLY A 17 1.83 -16.06 8.88
C GLY A 17 1.16 -15.09 9.85
N ALA A 18 1.95 -14.26 10.55
CA ALA A 18 1.46 -13.28 11.50
C ALA A 18 0.95 -12.01 10.80
N LEU A 19 -0.13 -11.47 11.35
CA LEU A 19 -0.71 -10.17 10.99
C LEU A 19 -0.93 -9.40 12.29
N TRP A 20 -0.43 -8.18 12.36
CA TRP A 20 -0.61 -7.28 13.50
C TRP A 20 -1.41 -6.05 13.09
N THR A 21 -2.23 -5.57 14.01
CA THR A 21 -2.98 -4.32 13.89
C THR A 21 -2.45 -3.32 14.90
N PHE A 22 -2.22 -2.10 14.46
CA PHE A 22 -1.84 -0.99 15.32
C PHE A 22 -2.83 0.14 15.10
N ASP A 23 -3.72 0.33 16.07
CA ASP A 23 -4.61 1.48 16.14
C ASP A 23 -3.86 2.65 16.78
N PHE A 24 -3.64 3.74 16.02
CA PHE A 24 -2.98 4.94 16.53
C PHE A 24 -3.78 5.64 17.65
N GLY A 25 -5.07 5.31 17.83
CA GLY A 25 -5.95 5.84 18.86
C GLY A 25 -6.08 4.98 20.13
N ASN A 26 -5.90 3.66 20.07
CA ASN A 26 -6.16 2.75 21.20
C ASN A 26 -5.43 1.39 21.09
N LYS A 27 -4.16 1.34 21.54
CA LYS A 27 -3.38 0.10 21.82
C LYS A 27 -3.06 -0.79 20.59
N THR A 28 -1.90 -1.46 20.68
CA THR A 28 -1.50 -2.54 19.77
C THR A 28 -2.38 -3.77 20.00
N GLU A 29 -2.98 -4.33 18.95
CA GLU A 29 -3.68 -5.62 19.00
C GLU A 29 -2.95 -6.63 18.09
N THR A 30 -2.66 -7.81 18.63
CA THR A 30 -2.02 -8.88 17.87
C THR A 30 -3.09 -9.85 17.39
N LEU A 31 -3.49 -9.77 16.12
CA LEU A 31 -4.50 -10.67 15.55
C LEU A 31 -3.98 -12.10 15.37
N ARG A 32 -2.66 -12.29 15.22
CA ARG A 32 -2.01 -13.60 15.17
C ARG A 32 -0.54 -13.51 15.59
N GLU A 33 -0.17 -14.15 16.70
CA GLU A 33 1.22 -14.19 17.17
C GLU A 33 2.09 -15.02 16.22
N ALA A 34 3.31 -14.54 15.96
CA ALA A 34 4.32 -15.29 15.25
C ALA A 34 4.85 -16.42 16.16
N ALA A 35 4.86 -17.66 15.67
CA ALA A 35 5.64 -18.71 16.31
C ALA A 35 7.12 -18.54 15.93
N GLY A 36 7.88 -17.74 16.67
CA GLY A 36 9.33 -17.60 16.46
C GLY A 36 9.95 -16.34 17.06
N GLU A 37 11.25 -16.42 17.39
CA GLU A 37 12.05 -15.34 17.96
C GLU A 37 12.04 -14.09 17.06
N ASN A 38 11.64 -12.95 17.64
CA ASN A 38 11.86 -11.56 17.21
C ASN A 38 12.35 -11.35 15.76
N GLN A 39 11.43 -11.51 14.80
CA GLN A 39 11.55 -10.80 13.53
C GLN A 39 10.50 -9.70 13.55
N GLY A 40 10.93 -8.44 13.53
CA GLY A 40 10.02 -7.31 13.36
C GLY A 40 9.18 -7.46 12.09
N PRO A 41 8.14 -6.63 11.91
CA PRO A 41 7.25 -6.80 10.78
C PRO A 41 7.99 -6.51 9.47
N MET A 42 7.96 -7.45 8.53
CA MET A 42 8.68 -7.32 7.24
C MET A 42 7.95 -6.40 6.25
N PHE A 43 6.64 -6.24 6.43
CA PHE A 43 5.82 -5.41 5.55
C PHE A 43 4.83 -4.61 6.38
N GLN A 44 4.71 -3.33 6.06
CA GLN A 44 3.68 -2.45 6.59
C GLN A 44 2.59 -2.31 5.55
N VAL A 45 1.35 -2.24 6.00
CA VAL A 45 0.16 -2.25 5.13
C VAL A 45 -0.68 -1.03 5.46
N ALA A 46 -0.80 -0.14 4.48
CA ALA A 46 -1.67 1.02 4.53
C ALA A 46 -3.05 0.63 4.00
N GLN A 47 -4.07 0.83 4.83
CA GLN A 47 -5.46 0.75 4.40
C GLN A 47 -5.84 2.12 3.83
N ALA A 48 -6.23 2.17 2.57
CA ALA A 48 -6.38 3.44 1.87
C ALA A 48 -7.57 3.45 0.92
N ARG A 49 -8.06 4.66 0.67
CA ARG A 49 -9.15 4.94 -0.26
C ARG A 49 -8.73 6.01 -1.25
N ALA A 50 -9.04 5.81 -2.53
CA ALA A 50 -8.89 6.82 -3.57
C ALA A 50 -10.21 6.92 -4.35
N GLY A 51 -10.90 8.05 -4.20
CA GLY A 51 -12.26 8.23 -4.72
C GLY A 51 -13.24 7.21 -4.15
N ASP A 52 -13.74 6.32 -5.00
CA ASP A 52 -14.71 5.26 -4.70
C ASP A 52 -14.08 3.87 -4.50
N SER A 53 -12.74 3.76 -4.49
CA SER A 53 -12.05 2.47 -4.31
C SER A 53 -11.26 2.41 -3.02
N ASP A 54 -11.52 1.37 -2.23
CA ASP A 54 -10.71 0.98 -1.09
C ASP A 54 -9.70 -0.09 -1.51
N LEU A 55 -8.47 -0.01 -1.04
CA LEU A 55 -7.43 -1.02 -1.27
C LEU A 55 -6.45 -1.12 -0.11
N LEU A 56 -5.64 -2.17 -0.13
CA LEU A 56 -4.53 -2.40 0.78
C LEU A 56 -3.22 -2.18 0.01
N LEU A 57 -2.42 -1.19 0.42
CA LEU A 57 -1.08 -0.97 -0.12
C LEU A 57 -0.04 -1.57 0.82
N VAL A 58 0.73 -2.52 0.33
CA VAL A 58 1.80 -3.19 1.06
C VAL A 58 3.13 -2.54 0.72
N LEU A 59 3.86 -2.13 1.75
CA LEU A 59 5.19 -1.53 1.64
C LEU A 59 6.23 -2.40 2.35
N PRO A 60 7.37 -2.70 1.70
CA PRO A 60 8.47 -3.40 2.33
C PRO A 60 9.15 -2.51 3.37
N THR A 61 9.47 -3.06 4.55
CA THR A 61 10.21 -2.32 5.59
C THR A 61 11.72 -2.49 5.43
N PHE A 62 12.17 -3.65 4.96
CA PHE A 62 13.60 -3.98 4.83
C PHE A 62 14.01 -4.36 3.40
N SER A 63 13.19 -5.16 2.71
CA SER A 63 13.50 -5.68 1.38
C SER A 63 12.25 -5.95 0.57
N ALA A 64 12.37 -5.89 -0.76
CA ALA A 64 11.30 -6.26 -1.68
C ALA A 64 10.78 -7.67 -1.42
N PRO A 65 9.46 -7.92 -1.52
CA PRO A 65 8.90 -9.26 -1.34
C PRO A 65 9.25 -10.16 -2.53
N THR A 66 9.76 -11.36 -2.23
CA THR A 66 9.86 -12.45 -3.22
C THR A 66 8.48 -12.84 -3.75
N ILE A 67 8.40 -13.45 -4.93
CA ILE A 67 7.11 -13.88 -5.53
C ILE A 67 6.29 -14.75 -4.54
N ALA A 68 6.95 -15.69 -3.86
CA ALA A 68 6.30 -16.55 -2.87
C ALA A 68 5.76 -15.77 -1.65
N GLU A 69 6.46 -14.71 -1.22
CA GLU A 69 5.97 -13.84 -0.15
C GLU A 69 4.79 -12.99 -0.62
N GLN A 70 4.81 -12.49 -1.86
CA GLN A 70 3.68 -11.73 -2.42
C GLN A 70 2.39 -12.54 -2.35
N ASP A 71 2.42 -13.82 -2.73
CA ASP A 71 1.25 -14.71 -2.68
C ASP A 71 0.77 -14.98 -1.24
N ARG A 72 1.70 -15.16 -0.30
CA ARG A 72 1.38 -15.33 1.13
C ARG A 72 0.77 -14.05 1.72
N ILE A 73 1.34 -12.89 1.42
CA ILE A 73 0.82 -11.58 1.86
C ILE A 73 -0.61 -11.40 1.37
N ARG A 74 -0.86 -11.60 0.06
CA ARG A 74 -2.20 -11.51 -0.53
C ARG A 74 -3.17 -12.45 0.19
N THR A 75 -2.77 -13.70 0.43
CA THR A 75 -3.60 -14.69 1.12
C THR A 75 -3.97 -14.23 2.54
N LEU A 76 -2.98 -13.81 3.33
CA LEU A 76 -3.19 -13.34 4.71
C LEU A 76 -4.11 -12.13 4.78
N LEU A 77 -3.89 -11.14 3.92
CA LEU A 77 -4.69 -9.92 3.89
C LEU A 77 -6.12 -10.18 3.39
N ASN A 78 -6.29 -11.02 2.36
CA ASN A 78 -7.61 -11.38 1.87
C ASN A 78 -8.41 -12.17 2.93
N ASP A 79 -7.76 -13.08 3.65
CA ASP A 79 -8.40 -13.84 4.73
C ASP A 79 -8.80 -12.96 5.92
N HIS A 80 -7.98 -11.96 6.24
CA HIS A 80 -8.32 -10.94 7.22
C HIS A 80 -9.54 -10.12 6.77
N ASP A 81 -9.50 -9.60 5.54
CA ASP A 81 -10.56 -8.72 5.02
C ASP A 81 -11.91 -9.43 4.88
N ARG A 82 -11.90 -10.73 4.54
CA ARG A 82 -13.11 -11.56 4.51
C ARG A 82 -13.79 -11.73 5.87
N ARG A 83 -13.02 -11.65 6.96
CA ARG A 83 -13.52 -11.84 8.33
C ARG A 83 -14.09 -10.54 8.91
N ASP A 84 -13.84 -9.40 8.29
CA ASP A 84 -14.39 -8.12 8.72
C ASP A 84 -15.92 -8.09 8.46
N PRO A 85 -16.76 -8.08 9.52
CA PRO A 85 -18.21 -8.08 9.37
C PRO A 85 -18.74 -6.79 8.74
N THR A 86 -17.97 -5.70 8.74
CA THR A 86 -18.38 -4.40 8.18
C THR A 86 -18.26 -4.34 6.66
N ARG A 87 -17.50 -5.27 6.05
CA ARG A 87 -17.18 -5.27 4.61
C ARG A 87 -18.18 -6.03 3.73
N GLY A 88 -19.16 -6.71 4.34
CA GLY A 88 -20.18 -7.45 3.58
C GLY A 88 -19.60 -8.51 2.64
N GLY A 89 -18.43 -9.06 2.95
CA GLY A 89 -17.73 -10.06 2.14
C GLY A 89 -16.92 -9.52 0.95
N ASN A 90 -16.84 -8.21 0.75
CA ASN A 90 -16.00 -7.62 -0.30
C ASN A 90 -14.54 -7.55 0.14
N VAL A 91 -13.67 -8.23 -0.62
CA VAL A 91 -12.22 -8.22 -0.41
C VAL A 91 -11.60 -7.03 -1.15
N ARG A 92 -10.85 -6.22 -0.41
CA ARG A 92 -10.07 -5.10 -0.93
C ARG A 92 -8.92 -5.62 -1.81
N PRO A 93 -8.69 -4.99 -2.97
CA PRO A 93 -7.51 -5.25 -3.77
C PRO A 93 -6.22 -5.02 -2.97
N VAL A 94 -5.22 -5.88 -3.21
CA VAL A 94 -3.88 -5.74 -2.65
C VAL A 94 -2.93 -5.22 -3.74
N ALA A 95 -2.21 -4.16 -3.43
CA ALA A 95 -1.13 -3.61 -4.26
C ALA A 95 0.18 -3.68 -3.46
N LEU A 96 1.27 -4.12 -4.09
CA LEU A 96 2.55 -4.31 -3.41
C LEU A 96 3.60 -3.40 -4.03
N VAL A 97 4.20 -2.57 -3.21
CA VAL A 97 5.41 -1.82 -3.57
C VAL A 97 6.56 -2.83 -3.59
N ILE A 98 7.20 -3.02 -4.74
CA ILE A 98 8.33 -3.95 -4.90
C ILE A 98 9.66 -3.23 -5.02
N GLU A 99 9.64 -1.96 -5.42
CA GLU A 99 10.83 -1.11 -5.48
C GLU A 99 10.46 0.32 -5.08
N HIS A 100 11.34 1.00 -4.37
CA HIS A 100 11.16 2.40 -4.02
C HIS A 100 12.50 3.12 -3.87
N SER A 101 12.50 4.39 -4.25
CA SER A 101 13.59 5.34 -4.03
C SER A 101 12.99 6.74 -3.84
N VAL A 102 13.81 7.74 -3.50
CA VAL A 102 13.35 9.14 -3.46
C VAL A 102 12.66 9.51 -4.78
N GLY A 103 11.45 10.05 -4.67
CA GLY A 103 10.49 10.40 -5.71
C GLY A 103 9.94 9.26 -6.56
N LYS A 104 10.29 7.99 -6.31
CA LYS A 104 9.91 6.88 -7.22
C LYS A 104 9.43 5.62 -6.52
N ALA A 105 8.46 4.92 -7.10
CA ALA A 105 8.09 3.58 -6.65
C ALA A 105 7.57 2.71 -7.80
N VAL A 106 7.78 1.40 -7.69
CA VAL A 106 7.20 0.38 -8.57
C VAL A 106 6.22 -0.44 -7.74
N VAL A 107 5.00 -0.53 -8.25
CA VAL A 107 3.88 -1.22 -7.61
C VAL A 107 3.35 -2.30 -8.54
N VAL A 108 3.13 -3.48 -8.00
CA VAL A 108 2.47 -4.60 -8.69
C VAL A 108 1.10 -4.85 -8.09
N THR A 109 0.12 -5.13 -8.93
CA THR A 109 -1.23 -5.49 -8.47
C THR A 109 -1.90 -6.46 -9.43
N GLU A 110 -2.96 -7.12 -8.94
CA GLU A 110 -3.87 -7.90 -9.80
C GLU A 110 -5.07 -7.04 -10.26
N ALA A 111 -5.26 -5.85 -9.68
CA ALA A 111 -6.40 -4.98 -9.92
C ALA A 111 -6.13 -3.93 -11.02
N ARG A 112 -6.01 -4.41 -12.27
CA ARG A 112 -5.62 -3.61 -13.44
C ARG A 112 -6.44 -2.34 -13.75
N PRO A 113 -7.75 -2.19 -13.44
CA PRO A 113 -8.42 -0.91 -13.69
C PRO A 113 -8.06 0.18 -12.67
N LEU A 114 -7.30 -0.13 -11.61
CA LEU A 114 -7.03 0.79 -10.50
C LEU A 114 -5.67 1.48 -10.55
N GLY A 115 -4.91 1.37 -11.66
CA GLY A 115 -3.52 1.87 -11.74
C GLY A 115 -3.32 3.31 -11.24
N ALA A 116 -4.12 4.26 -11.72
CA ALA A 116 -4.05 5.65 -11.26
C ALA A 116 -4.38 5.81 -9.77
N LYS A 117 -5.38 5.08 -9.26
CA LYS A 117 -5.79 5.09 -7.85
C LYS A 117 -4.71 4.52 -6.94
N ILE A 118 -4.06 3.44 -7.36
CA ILE A 118 -2.92 2.83 -6.67
C ILE A 118 -1.74 3.81 -6.66
N ALA A 119 -1.45 4.47 -7.78
CA ALA A 119 -0.39 5.47 -7.85
C ALA A 119 -0.63 6.64 -6.88
N ALA A 120 -1.87 7.13 -6.82
CA ALA A 120 -2.29 8.18 -5.90
C ALA A 120 -2.06 7.80 -4.43
N ILE A 121 -2.48 6.60 -4.05
CA ILE A 121 -2.31 6.08 -2.69
C ILE A 121 -0.83 5.89 -2.36
N ALA A 122 -0.04 5.32 -3.26
CA ALA A 122 1.38 5.13 -3.05
C ALA A 122 2.11 6.46 -2.82
N ALA A 123 1.77 7.50 -3.58
CA ALA A 123 2.33 8.83 -3.37
C ALA A 123 1.91 9.42 -2.00
N LEU A 124 0.63 9.32 -1.63
CA LEU A 124 0.15 9.83 -0.34
C LEU A 124 0.80 9.13 0.84
N VAL A 125 0.82 7.79 0.86
CA VAL A 125 1.43 7.02 1.95
C VAL A 125 2.89 7.41 2.16
N ARG A 126 3.64 7.54 1.05
CA ARG A 126 5.04 7.97 1.12
C ARG A 126 5.21 9.38 1.67
N LYS A 127 4.30 10.30 1.34
CA LYS A 127 4.30 11.67 1.89
C LYS A 127 3.96 11.68 3.38
N CYS A 128 2.91 10.97 3.80
CA CYS A 128 2.43 10.99 5.18
C CYS A 128 3.32 10.24 6.17
N TRP A 129 4.01 9.18 5.74
CA TRP A 129 4.88 8.41 6.63
C TRP A 129 6.30 8.97 6.70
N GLU A 130 6.52 10.20 6.22
CA GLU A 130 7.82 10.90 6.22
C GLU A 130 8.93 10.14 5.47
N TRP A 131 8.58 9.22 4.59
CA TRP A 131 9.56 8.47 3.81
C TRP A 131 10.17 9.30 2.69
N ASP A 132 9.47 10.36 2.28
CA ASP A 132 9.87 11.20 1.18
C ASP A 132 9.09 12.52 1.16
N GLU A 133 9.81 13.64 1.20
CA GLU A 133 9.21 14.97 1.21
C GLU A 133 9.14 15.63 -0.17
N VAL A 134 9.44 14.92 -1.26
CA VAL A 134 9.37 15.51 -2.60
C VAL A 134 7.98 16.06 -2.94
N GLU A 135 7.95 17.01 -3.86
CA GLU A 135 6.72 17.61 -4.38
C GLU A 135 5.99 16.72 -5.39
N ARG A 136 6.73 15.81 -6.04
CA ARG A 136 6.24 15.05 -7.19
C ARG A 136 6.83 13.64 -7.20
N TYR A 137 5.96 12.65 -7.40
CA TYR A 137 6.30 11.24 -7.42
C TYR A 137 6.14 10.65 -8.82
N ALA A 138 7.06 9.80 -9.24
CA ALA A 138 6.94 8.93 -10.40
C ALA A 138 6.63 7.50 -9.94
N ILE A 139 5.38 7.07 -10.13
CA ILE A 139 4.89 5.77 -9.68
C ILE A 139 4.60 4.90 -10.90
N LYS A 140 5.22 3.72 -10.96
CA LYS A 140 4.95 2.71 -11.98
C LYS A 140 4.01 1.66 -11.43
N VAL A 141 2.85 1.46 -12.04
CA VAL A 141 1.88 0.41 -11.66
C VAL A 141 1.66 -0.51 -12.85
N ASP A 142 2.00 -1.80 -12.69
CA ASP A 142 1.88 -2.82 -13.76
C ASP A 142 2.40 -2.33 -15.12
N LEU A 143 3.63 -1.81 -15.14
CA LEU A 143 4.32 -1.26 -16.31
C LEU A 143 3.86 0.12 -16.80
N ARG A 144 2.78 0.69 -16.26
CA ARG A 144 2.30 2.04 -16.61
C ARG A 144 2.86 3.08 -15.68
N GLU A 145 3.33 4.19 -16.23
CA GLU A 145 3.93 5.27 -15.45
C GLU A 145 2.92 6.40 -15.18
N PHE A 146 2.88 6.80 -13.92
CA PHE A 146 2.06 7.89 -13.42
C PHE A 146 2.96 8.91 -12.74
N GLU A 147 2.73 10.17 -13.03
CA GLU A 147 3.26 11.26 -12.25
C GLU A 147 2.18 11.75 -11.30
N VAL A 148 2.52 11.84 -10.01
CA VAL A 148 1.57 12.14 -8.95
C VAL A 148 2.09 13.29 -8.10
N ILE A 149 1.24 14.29 -7.89
CA ILE A 149 1.47 15.40 -6.94
C ILE A 149 0.42 15.26 -5.84
N VAL A 150 0.88 15.32 -4.60
CA VAL A 150 0.02 15.19 -3.41
C VAL A 150 -0.08 16.55 -2.72
N GLU A 151 -1.30 16.98 -2.45
CA GLU A 151 -1.63 18.29 -1.86
C GLU A 151 -2.50 18.08 -0.61
N HIS A 152 -2.31 18.92 0.42
CA HIS A 152 -3.16 18.97 1.61
C HIS A 152 -3.71 20.38 1.77
N ASP A 153 -5.02 20.53 1.90
CA ASP A 153 -5.68 21.83 2.06
C ASP A 153 -5.95 22.21 3.52
N GLY A 154 -5.56 21.36 4.48
CA GLY A 154 -5.78 21.54 5.92
C GLY A 154 -6.83 20.58 6.48
N GLU A 155 -7.72 20.04 5.64
CA GLU A 155 -8.76 19.10 6.05
C GLU A 155 -8.66 17.76 5.31
N ARG A 156 -8.20 17.77 4.06
CA ARG A 156 -8.13 16.58 3.21
C ARG A 156 -6.86 16.53 2.37
N TRP A 157 -6.51 15.31 1.99
CA TRP A 157 -5.45 15.02 1.04
C TRP A 157 -6.02 14.76 -0.35
N ASP A 158 -5.40 15.37 -1.35
CA ASP A 158 -5.74 15.24 -2.76
C ASP A 158 -4.51 14.81 -3.57
N ALA A 159 -4.75 13.96 -4.57
CA ALA A 159 -3.73 13.58 -5.56
C ALA A 159 -4.10 14.09 -6.96
N ARG A 160 -3.18 14.81 -7.59
CA ARG A 160 -3.21 15.17 -9.01
C ARG A 160 -2.34 14.21 -9.79
N ILE A 161 -2.90 13.59 -10.83
CA ILE A 161 -2.26 12.49 -11.56
C ILE A 161 -2.20 12.86 -13.04
N SER A 162 -1.03 12.73 -13.63
CA SER A 162 -0.85 12.75 -15.08
C SER A 162 -0.26 11.41 -15.51
N ALA A 163 -0.87 10.81 -16.54
CA ALA A 163 -0.24 9.66 -17.19
C ALA A 163 0.96 10.18 -17.99
N ARG A 164 2.14 9.58 -17.79
CA ARG A 164 3.25 9.84 -18.70
C ARG A 164 3.01 9.04 -19.98
N PRO A 165 3.26 9.60 -21.17
CA PRO A 165 3.30 8.81 -22.39
C PRO A 165 4.29 7.68 -22.19
N GLN A 166 3.92 6.47 -22.58
CA GLN A 166 4.80 5.32 -22.55
C GLN A 166 5.93 5.58 -23.55
N THR A 167 7.06 6.10 -23.09
CA THR A 167 8.27 6.14 -23.90
C THR A 167 8.88 4.75 -23.83
N ASP A 168 8.78 4.00 -24.93
CA ASP A 168 9.40 2.68 -25.15
C ASP A 168 10.94 2.79 -25.21
N ASP A 169 11.58 3.48 -24.26
CA ASP A 169 13.03 3.63 -24.18
C ASP A 169 13.59 2.69 -23.11
N TRP A 170 13.55 1.40 -23.42
CA TRP A 170 14.48 0.40 -22.87
C TRP A 170 14.88 -0.55 -24.01
N GLN A 171 15.79 -0.06 -24.87
CA GLN A 171 16.62 -0.90 -25.75
C GLN A 171 17.96 -1.19 -25.08
#